data_AF-A0A931FVT5-F1
#
_entry.id   AF-A0A931FVT5-F1
#
_cell.length_a   1.000
_cell.length_b   1.000
_cell.length_c   1.000
_cell.angle_alpha   90.00
_cell.angle_beta   90.00
_cell.angle_gamma   90.00
#
_symmetry.space_group_name_H-M   'P 1'
#
loop_
_entity.id
_entity.type
_entity.pdbx_description
1 polymer ?
#
loop_
_entity_poly.entity_id
_entity_poly.type
_entity_poly.pdbx_seq_one_letter_code
_entity_poly.pdbx_strand_id
1 'polypeptide(L)'
;MSVLTRPAVLLATTAVAAGLLAAPGTAYAAGTTTQLTAAEMTAAMKSVAAASTTAGAAGWKSTTAFSAAVFGAAANETVLYDRTHGLYSDSLTVQGSGSLHLFLADGRGVYQSISAARQRSALKMMGRSSVKYTFTADKSVDVDQYGATPASLAAGYQEAGTKTANDDGSADYTFTDDGAKVTLHVSAAGALTGAHAAEGAMQVTLAYTYGRQTVTLPTSSATIASGTLAGGVAYLDMATVVQRAATAGAADTRKAAKGGTVKVANLRKIVGRDAAAANKAIAVSMVKVKSITGGVRVYATNPWTRKTVAYTVKASGKKVAVKKA
;
A
#
# COMPACT_ATOMS: atom_id res chain seq x y z
N MET A 1 -0.92 5.85 -26.41
CA MET A 1 -0.32 5.01 -25.36
C MET A 1 -1.46 4.49 -24.50
N SER A 2 -1.60 3.17 -24.43
CA SER A 2 -2.71 2.49 -23.73
C SER A 2 -2.77 2.94 -22.27
N VAL A 3 -3.94 3.38 -21.83
CA VAL A 3 -4.21 3.94 -20.48
C VAL A 3 -4.27 2.82 -19.42
N LEU A 4 -4.13 1.56 -19.83
CA LEU A 4 -4.44 0.37 -19.02
C LEU A 4 -3.31 -0.21 -18.16
N THR A 5 -2.14 0.41 -18.07
CA THR A 5 -1.11 -0.09 -17.13
C THR A 5 -1.11 0.68 -15.81
N ARG A 6 -2.28 0.86 -15.17
CA ARG A 6 -2.39 1.28 -13.76
C ARG A 6 -3.66 0.66 -13.15
N PRO A 7 -3.56 -0.20 -12.11
CA PRO A 7 -4.71 -0.89 -11.55
C PRO A 7 -5.56 0.09 -10.73
N ALA A 8 -6.51 0.74 -11.38
CA ALA A 8 -7.55 1.57 -10.77
C ALA A 8 -8.81 0.72 -10.68
N VAL A 9 -8.93 -0.01 -9.58
CA VAL A 9 -9.99 -0.98 -9.33
C VAL A 9 -10.99 -0.22 -8.48
N LEU A 10 -11.98 0.33 -9.17
CA LEU A 10 -12.99 1.27 -8.69
C LEU A 10 -14.22 0.47 -8.27
N LEU A 11 -15.07 0.97 -7.36
CA LEU A 11 -16.54 0.86 -7.34
C LEU A 11 -17.27 0.45 -6.02
N ALA A 12 -17.91 1.38 -5.22
CA ALA A 12 -18.98 1.50 -4.11
C ALA A 12 -20.57 1.28 -4.15
N THR A 13 -21.17 1.07 -2.96
CA THR A 13 -22.63 1.02 -2.68
C THR A 13 -23.29 2.28 -2.04
N THR A 14 -24.62 2.38 -2.21
CA THR A 14 -25.64 3.40 -1.82
C THR A 14 -26.09 3.41 -0.35
N ALA A 15 -26.64 4.55 0.13
CA ALA A 15 -27.35 4.67 1.41
C ALA A 15 -28.80 5.20 1.25
N VAL A 16 -29.70 4.66 2.10
CA VAL A 16 -31.16 4.81 2.13
C VAL A 16 -31.60 6.06 2.90
N ALA A 17 -32.69 6.71 2.46
CA ALA A 17 -33.52 7.57 3.31
C ALA A 17 -35.00 7.22 3.11
N ALA A 18 -35.70 6.96 4.22
CA ALA A 18 -37.12 6.64 4.29
C ALA A 18 -37.97 7.91 4.52
N GLY A 19 -39.14 7.97 3.87
CA GLY A 19 -40.18 8.97 4.11
C GLY A 19 -41.47 8.60 3.36
N LEU A 20 -42.58 8.54 4.10
CA LEU A 20 -43.88 7.92 3.81
C LEU A 20 -44.85 8.83 3.04
N LEU A 21 -45.67 8.31 2.10
CA LEU A 21 -47.13 8.55 1.90
C LEU A 21 -47.65 7.96 0.57
N ALA A 22 -48.95 7.61 0.54
CA ALA A 22 -49.59 6.71 -0.43
C ALA A 22 -50.22 7.36 -1.69
N ALA A 23 -50.34 6.53 -2.74
CA ALA A 23 -51.21 6.56 -3.95
C ALA A 23 -50.85 7.50 -5.12
N PRO A 24 -51.33 7.26 -6.38
CA PRO A 24 -51.83 6.05 -7.07
C PRO A 24 -50.89 5.59 -8.21
N GLY A 25 -51.17 4.43 -8.85
CA GLY A 25 -50.28 3.77 -9.81
C GLY A 25 -49.77 4.67 -10.96
N THR A 26 -48.51 5.08 -10.87
CA THR A 26 -47.77 5.66 -11.99
C THR A 26 -47.27 4.53 -12.88
N ALA A 27 -47.70 4.54 -14.14
CA ALA A 27 -46.98 3.84 -15.19
C ALA A 27 -45.52 4.30 -15.10
N TYR A 28 -44.59 3.37 -14.86
CA TYR A 28 -43.15 3.64 -14.87
C TYR A 28 -42.81 4.36 -16.17
N ALA A 29 -42.58 5.67 -16.11
CA ALA A 29 -42.05 6.41 -17.24
C ALA A 29 -40.60 5.95 -17.40
N ALA A 30 -40.33 5.23 -18.50
CA ALA A 30 -39.00 4.78 -18.83
C ALA A 30 -38.11 6.00 -19.11
N GLY A 31 -36.95 6.08 -18.45
CA GLY A 31 -35.99 7.15 -18.70
C GLY A 31 -35.67 7.33 -20.19
N THR A 32 -35.44 8.56 -20.63
CA THR A 32 -35.16 8.84 -22.04
C THR A 32 -33.71 8.52 -22.35
N THR A 33 -33.49 7.47 -23.16
CA THR A 33 -32.15 7.05 -23.57
C THR A 33 -31.78 7.64 -24.93
N THR A 34 -30.66 8.35 -24.98
CA THR A 34 -30.12 9.01 -26.19
C THR A 34 -28.74 8.43 -26.52
N GLN A 35 -28.48 8.16 -27.80
CA GLN A 35 -27.14 7.80 -28.27
C GLN A 35 -26.28 9.07 -28.34
N LEU A 36 -25.07 9.00 -27.81
CA LEU A 36 -24.08 10.07 -27.86
C LEU A 36 -22.90 9.61 -28.72
N THR A 37 -22.48 10.48 -29.64
CA THR A 37 -21.19 10.35 -30.29
C THR A 37 -20.06 10.48 -29.28
N ALA A 38 -18.86 10.04 -29.66
CA ALA A 38 -17.64 10.20 -28.86
C ALA A 38 -17.44 11.66 -28.39
N ALA A 39 -17.58 12.63 -29.29
CA ALA A 39 -17.39 14.04 -28.97
C ALA A 39 -18.45 14.57 -27.97
N GLU A 40 -19.71 14.16 -28.13
CA GLU A 40 -20.78 14.52 -27.18
C GLU A 40 -20.56 13.88 -25.81
N MET A 41 -20.10 12.63 -25.78
CA MET A 41 -19.75 11.93 -24.55
C MET A 41 -18.58 12.61 -23.84
N THR A 42 -17.50 12.94 -24.54
CA THR A 42 -16.36 13.70 -23.99
C THR A 42 -16.81 15.04 -23.39
N ALA A 43 -17.67 15.79 -24.10
CA ALA A 43 -18.17 17.08 -23.63
C ALA A 43 -19.05 16.94 -22.38
N ALA A 44 -19.94 15.94 -22.35
CA ALA A 44 -20.75 15.63 -21.19
C ALA A 44 -19.88 15.25 -19.99
N MET A 45 -18.91 14.36 -20.18
CA MET A 45 -18.01 13.90 -19.13
C MET A 45 -17.11 15.01 -18.58
N LYS A 46 -16.65 15.93 -19.41
CA LYS A 46 -15.95 17.15 -18.94
C LYS A 46 -16.81 17.98 -17.98
N SER A 47 -18.10 18.07 -18.26
CA SER A 47 -19.05 18.81 -17.42
C SER A 47 -19.29 18.08 -16.10
N VAL A 48 -19.43 16.75 -16.15
CA VAL A 48 -19.55 15.89 -14.95
C VAL A 48 -18.29 15.96 -14.09
N ALA A 49 -17.10 15.95 -14.69
CA ALA A 49 -15.84 16.09 -13.97
C ALA A 49 -15.77 17.44 -13.24
N ALA A 50 -16.13 18.55 -13.90
CA ALA A 50 -16.14 19.87 -13.29
C ALA A 50 -17.14 19.99 -12.12
N ALA A 51 -18.35 19.46 -12.29
CA ALA A 51 -19.36 19.41 -11.23
C ALA A 51 -18.88 18.55 -10.04
N SER A 52 -18.26 17.40 -10.31
CA SER A 52 -17.68 16.52 -9.29
C SER A 52 -16.52 17.17 -8.55
N THR A 53 -15.65 17.92 -9.23
CA THR A 53 -14.60 18.74 -8.59
C THR A 53 -15.20 19.75 -7.64
N THR A 54 -16.28 20.42 -8.05
CA THR A 54 -16.97 21.41 -7.23
C THR A 54 -17.62 20.77 -6.00
N ALA A 55 -18.34 19.66 -6.19
CA ALA A 55 -18.97 18.90 -5.09
C ALA A 55 -17.94 18.35 -4.10
N GLY A 56 -16.78 17.91 -4.59
CA GLY A 56 -15.69 17.36 -3.79
C GLY A 56 -14.74 18.38 -3.16
N ALA A 57 -15.02 19.68 -3.28
CA ALA A 57 -14.12 20.73 -2.79
C ALA A 57 -13.79 20.63 -1.29
N ALA A 58 -14.75 20.17 -0.47
CA ALA A 58 -14.55 19.96 0.97
C ALA A 58 -14.09 18.54 1.35
N GLY A 59 -14.00 17.64 0.37
CA GLY A 59 -13.78 16.22 0.58
C GLY A 59 -14.86 15.33 -0.05
N TRP A 60 -14.58 14.05 -0.07
CA TRP A 60 -15.48 13.01 -0.57
C TRP A 60 -15.14 11.65 0.04
N LYS A 61 -16.13 10.77 0.06
CA LYS A 61 -15.98 9.35 0.40
C LYS A 61 -16.32 8.52 -0.83
N SER A 62 -15.59 7.44 -1.06
CA SER A 62 -16.07 6.31 -1.84
C SER A 62 -16.10 5.06 -0.97
N THR A 63 -17.05 4.18 -1.21
CA THR A 63 -16.93 2.76 -0.85
C THR A 63 -16.45 2.01 -2.11
N THR A 64 -16.05 0.74 -2.05
CA THR A 64 -15.84 -0.08 -3.24
C THR A 64 -16.15 -1.55 -3.06
N ALA A 65 -17.26 -2.10 -3.60
CA ALA A 65 -17.57 -3.52 -3.65
C ALA A 65 -17.10 -4.21 -4.95
N PHE A 66 -16.22 -5.21 -4.81
CA PHE A 66 -15.74 -6.10 -5.88
C PHE A 66 -16.39 -7.48 -5.77
N SER A 67 -17.00 -7.99 -6.85
CA SER A 67 -17.43 -9.38 -6.95
C SER A 67 -16.36 -10.24 -7.61
N ALA A 68 -15.86 -11.26 -6.89
CA ALA A 68 -14.92 -12.30 -7.35
C ALA A 68 -13.56 -11.84 -7.97
N ALA A 69 -13.30 -10.53 -8.03
CA ALA A 69 -12.25 -9.92 -8.84
C ALA A 69 -10.89 -9.81 -8.17
N VAL A 70 -10.84 -9.74 -6.83
CA VAL A 70 -9.63 -9.40 -6.10
C VAL A 70 -9.09 -10.65 -5.42
N PHE A 71 -8.07 -11.26 -6.05
CA PHE A 71 -7.46 -12.52 -5.60
C PHE A 71 -8.44 -13.71 -5.51
N GLY A 72 -9.48 -13.72 -6.35
CA GLY A 72 -10.51 -14.76 -6.35
C GLY A 72 -11.53 -14.67 -5.20
N ALA A 73 -11.58 -13.52 -4.51
CA ALA A 73 -12.52 -13.26 -3.42
C ALA A 73 -13.26 -11.94 -3.64
N ALA A 74 -14.42 -11.81 -3.00
CA ALA A 74 -15.09 -10.53 -2.89
C ALA A 74 -14.27 -9.59 -1.99
N ALA A 75 -14.29 -8.31 -2.30
CA ALA A 75 -13.58 -7.31 -1.51
C ALA A 75 -14.40 -6.03 -1.37
N ASN A 76 -14.17 -5.30 -0.29
CA ASN A 76 -14.75 -4.01 -0.03
C ASN A 76 -13.66 -2.99 0.30
N GLU A 77 -13.48 -1.97 -0.53
CA GLU A 77 -12.64 -0.81 -0.25
C GLU A 77 -13.48 0.35 0.30
N THR A 78 -12.86 1.28 1.01
CA THR A 78 -13.47 2.54 1.41
C THR A 78 -12.39 3.59 1.44
N VAL A 79 -12.60 4.65 0.66
CA VAL A 79 -11.72 5.81 0.62
C VAL A 79 -12.42 6.99 1.27
N LEU A 80 -11.69 7.71 2.12
CA LEU A 80 -12.09 8.99 2.69
C LEU A 80 -11.04 10.02 2.33
N TYR A 81 -11.46 11.10 1.68
CA TYR A 81 -10.62 12.24 1.42
C TYR A 81 -11.10 13.46 2.21
N ASP A 82 -10.37 13.80 3.26
CA ASP A 82 -10.54 15.00 4.06
C ASP A 82 -9.60 16.08 3.53
N ARG A 83 -10.08 16.78 2.51
CA ARG A 83 -9.33 17.85 1.84
C ARG A 83 -9.05 19.04 2.76
N THR A 84 -9.90 19.26 3.76
CA THR A 84 -9.75 20.39 4.69
C THR A 84 -8.49 20.24 5.54
N HIS A 85 -8.14 19.01 5.92
CA HIS A 85 -6.95 18.71 6.73
C HIS A 85 -5.80 18.08 5.93
N GLY A 86 -5.96 17.90 4.61
CA GLY A 86 -4.97 17.22 3.77
C GLY A 86 -4.77 15.76 4.18
N LEU A 87 -5.86 15.05 4.50
CA LEU A 87 -5.80 13.67 4.97
C LEU A 87 -6.56 12.73 4.04
N TYR A 88 -5.99 11.55 3.85
CA TYR A 88 -6.57 10.49 3.03
C TYR A 88 -6.55 9.19 3.83
N SER A 89 -7.62 8.40 3.73
CA SER A 89 -7.69 7.05 4.26
C SER A 89 -8.21 6.12 3.18
N ASP A 90 -7.63 4.94 3.08
CA ASP A 90 -8.06 3.85 2.24
C ASP A 90 -8.06 2.55 3.06
N SER A 91 -9.16 1.82 2.98
CA SER A 91 -9.40 0.60 3.73
C SER A 91 -9.95 -0.48 2.82
N LEU A 92 -9.11 -1.44 2.43
CA LEU A 92 -9.50 -2.60 1.63
C LEU A 92 -9.68 -3.83 2.51
N THR A 93 -10.87 -4.43 2.50
CA THR A 93 -11.17 -5.70 3.16
C THR A 93 -11.42 -6.77 2.11
N VAL A 94 -10.61 -7.81 2.10
CA VAL A 94 -10.77 -8.96 1.20
C VAL A 94 -11.35 -10.13 2.00
N GLN A 95 -12.45 -10.71 1.51
CA GLN A 95 -13.12 -11.82 2.18
C GLN A 95 -12.12 -12.98 2.42
N GLY A 96 -12.04 -13.45 3.66
CA GLY A 96 -11.13 -14.53 4.08
C GLY A 96 -9.65 -14.12 4.23
N SER A 97 -9.25 -12.91 3.82
CA SER A 97 -7.85 -12.46 3.87
C SER A 97 -7.60 -11.29 4.84
N GLY A 98 -8.66 -10.65 5.34
CA GLY A 98 -8.60 -9.57 6.32
C GLY A 98 -8.59 -8.19 5.68
N SER A 99 -8.16 -7.17 6.45
CA SER A 99 -8.20 -5.77 6.04
C SER A 99 -6.80 -5.17 5.95
N LEU A 100 -6.59 -4.37 4.90
CA LEU A 100 -5.46 -3.49 4.69
C LEU A 100 -5.93 -2.06 4.87
N HIS A 101 -5.09 -1.24 5.50
CA HIS A 101 -5.39 0.15 5.74
C HIS A 101 -4.18 1.01 5.37
N LEU A 102 -4.45 2.09 4.66
CA LEU A 102 -3.50 3.13 4.29
C LEU A 102 -4.04 4.46 4.77
N PHE A 103 -3.18 5.28 5.38
CA PHE A 103 -3.47 6.68 5.63
C PHE A 103 -2.36 7.54 5.06
N LEU A 104 -2.72 8.65 4.45
CA LEU A 104 -1.78 9.67 3.98
C LEU A 104 -2.08 10.97 4.71
N ALA A 105 -1.01 11.68 5.04
CA ALA A 105 -1.08 13.02 5.57
C ALA A 105 -0.18 13.92 4.72
N ASP A 106 -0.79 14.92 4.11
CA ASP A 106 -0.15 15.85 3.18
C ASP A 106 1.10 16.47 3.79
N GLY A 107 2.22 16.43 3.04
CA GLY A 107 3.53 16.92 3.49
C GLY A 107 4.12 16.23 4.73
N ARG A 108 3.51 15.14 5.23
CA ARG A 108 3.91 14.47 6.48
C ARG A 108 4.36 13.03 6.26
N GLY A 109 3.57 12.25 5.53
CA GLY A 109 3.95 10.88 5.18
C GLY A 109 2.80 9.88 5.15
N VAL A 110 3.16 8.61 5.30
CA VAL A 110 2.30 7.47 4.99
C VAL A 110 2.22 6.51 6.18
N TYR A 111 1.01 6.08 6.52
CA TYR A 111 0.73 5.03 7.48
C TYR A 111 0.21 3.79 6.74
N GLN A 112 0.81 2.63 6.98
CA GLN A 112 0.41 1.37 6.36
C GLN A 112 0.15 0.31 7.42
N SER A 113 -0.92 -0.47 7.25
CA SER A 113 -1.23 -1.60 8.11
C SER A 113 -0.16 -2.69 8.06
N ILE A 114 0.14 -3.28 9.21
CA ILE A 114 1.10 -4.38 9.35
C ILE A 114 0.38 -5.72 9.21
N SER A 115 0.46 -6.32 8.03
CA SER A 115 -0.19 -7.59 7.70
C SER A 115 0.79 -8.76 7.52
N ALA A 116 2.09 -8.51 7.37
CA ALA A 116 3.05 -9.59 7.17
C ALA A 116 3.36 -10.33 8.50
N ALA A 117 3.30 -11.67 8.49
CA ALA A 117 3.58 -12.49 9.66
C ALA A 117 4.97 -12.19 10.27
N ARG A 118 5.96 -11.95 9.41
CA ARG A 118 7.33 -11.64 9.84
C ARG A 118 7.44 -10.27 10.55
N GLN A 119 6.71 -9.26 10.09
CA GLN A 119 6.63 -7.97 10.77
C GLN A 119 5.95 -8.12 12.14
N ARG A 120 4.86 -8.89 12.23
CA ARG A 120 4.22 -9.20 13.52
C ARG A 120 5.15 -9.93 14.48
N SER A 121 5.95 -10.88 13.99
CA SER A 121 6.97 -11.56 14.80
C SER A 121 8.04 -10.59 15.31
N ALA A 122 8.47 -9.64 14.48
CA ALA A 122 9.39 -8.57 14.90
C ALA A 122 8.76 -7.71 16.00
N LEU A 123 7.51 -7.27 15.83
CA LEU A 123 6.79 -6.51 16.87
C LEU A 123 6.66 -7.29 18.18
N LYS A 124 6.37 -8.60 18.12
CA LYS A 124 6.33 -9.47 19.30
C LYS A 124 7.70 -9.53 19.98
N MET A 125 8.77 -9.72 19.22
CA MET A 125 10.14 -9.70 19.73
C MET A 125 10.50 -8.35 20.39
N MET A 126 9.96 -7.26 19.88
CA MET A 126 10.16 -5.89 20.39
C MET A 126 9.25 -5.54 21.58
N GLY A 127 8.32 -6.42 21.97
CA GLY A 127 7.32 -6.13 23.01
C GLY A 127 6.25 -5.12 22.59
N ARG A 128 5.98 -4.97 21.28
CA ARG A 128 5.06 -3.97 20.71
C ARG A 128 3.92 -4.59 19.90
N SER A 129 3.27 -5.64 20.43
CA SER A 129 2.18 -6.37 19.74
C SER A 129 0.91 -5.54 19.50
N SER A 130 0.74 -4.42 20.21
CA SER A 130 -0.36 -3.47 20.01
C SER A 130 -0.20 -2.60 18.76
N VAL A 131 1.02 -2.47 18.22
CA VAL A 131 1.28 -1.69 17.01
C VAL A 131 0.61 -2.36 15.81
N LYS A 132 -0.17 -1.58 15.06
CA LYS A 132 -0.90 -2.02 13.86
C LYS A 132 -0.41 -1.34 12.60
N TYR A 133 0.31 -0.22 12.72
CA TYR A 133 0.70 0.61 11.58
C TYR A 133 2.19 0.89 11.55
N THR A 134 2.77 0.90 10.36
CA THR A 134 4.06 1.55 10.09
C THR A 134 3.84 2.96 9.60
N PHE A 135 4.64 3.90 10.09
CA PHE A 135 4.72 5.25 9.57
C PHE A 135 6.05 5.46 8.83
N THR A 136 5.97 5.99 7.62
CA THR A 136 7.11 6.47 6.83
C THR A 136 6.94 7.96 6.63
N ALA A 137 7.86 8.75 7.20
CA ALA A 137 7.87 10.19 6.98
C ALA A 137 8.24 10.48 5.53
N ASP A 138 7.42 11.29 4.86
CA ASP A 138 7.62 11.70 3.49
C ASP A 138 6.96 13.05 3.27
N LYS A 139 7.77 14.08 3.05
CA LYS A 139 7.31 15.46 2.84
C LYS A 139 6.81 15.71 1.41
N SER A 140 7.02 14.77 0.50
CA SER A 140 6.58 14.85 -0.89
C SER A 140 5.18 14.27 -1.11
N VAL A 141 4.57 13.71 -0.06
CA VAL A 141 3.19 13.24 -0.13
C VAL A 141 2.28 14.41 -0.45
N ASP A 142 1.66 14.31 -1.62
CA ASP A 142 0.57 15.15 -2.10
C ASP A 142 -0.68 14.27 -2.17
N VAL A 143 -1.63 14.52 -1.29
CA VAL A 143 -2.87 13.72 -1.20
C VAL A 143 -3.80 13.94 -2.40
N ASP A 144 -3.72 15.07 -3.10
CA ASP A 144 -4.51 15.34 -4.31
C ASP A 144 -4.05 14.48 -5.50
N GLN A 145 -2.82 13.95 -5.46
CA GLN A 145 -2.29 13.04 -6.48
C GLN A 145 -2.58 11.56 -6.20
N TYR A 146 -3.23 11.25 -5.09
CA TYR A 146 -3.41 9.88 -4.66
C TYR A 146 -4.82 9.34 -4.95
N GLY A 147 -4.87 8.20 -5.66
CA GLY A 147 -6.11 7.50 -5.99
C GLY A 147 -6.91 8.16 -7.12
N ALA A 148 -8.00 7.50 -7.51
CA ALA A 148 -8.94 8.05 -8.47
C ALA A 148 -9.92 8.98 -7.75
N THR A 149 -9.91 10.25 -8.12
CA THR A 149 -10.93 11.21 -7.69
C THR A 149 -12.23 11.00 -8.47
N PRO A 150 -13.39 11.42 -7.93
CA PRO A 150 -14.64 11.39 -8.69
C PRO A 150 -14.53 12.11 -10.04
N ALA A 151 -13.80 13.23 -10.07
CA ALA A 151 -13.58 14.00 -11.30
C ALA A 151 -12.65 13.28 -12.29
N SER A 152 -11.62 12.58 -11.83
CA SER A 152 -10.73 11.83 -12.71
C SER A 152 -11.39 10.61 -13.32
N LEU A 153 -12.39 10.02 -12.64
CA LEU A 153 -13.19 8.96 -13.27
C LEU A 153 -13.97 9.51 -14.46
N ALA A 154 -14.56 10.70 -14.33
CA ALA A 154 -15.26 11.37 -15.41
C ALA A 154 -14.32 12.03 -16.45
N ALA A 155 -13.00 11.86 -16.35
CA ALA A 155 -12.04 12.50 -17.24
C ALA A 155 -11.53 11.55 -18.33
N GLY A 156 -11.25 12.09 -19.52
CA GLY A 156 -10.48 11.38 -20.55
C GLY A 156 -11.26 10.41 -21.45
N TYR A 157 -12.59 10.37 -21.37
CA TYR A 157 -13.41 9.53 -22.26
C TYR A 157 -13.39 10.01 -23.71
N GLN A 158 -13.19 9.06 -24.63
CA GLN A 158 -13.17 9.28 -26.08
C GLN A 158 -14.12 8.34 -26.84
N GLU A 159 -14.85 7.48 -26.13
CA GLU A 159 -15.75 6.50 -26.73
C GLU A 159 -17.18 7.05 -26.84
N ALA A 160 -17.92 6.57 -27.84
CA ALA A 160 -19.35 6.79 -27.95
C ALA A 160 -20.11 6.00 -26.87
N GLY A 161 -21.35 6.39 -26.59
CA GLY A 161 -22.14 5.74 -25.55
C GLY A 161 -23.59 6.18 -25.55
N THR A 162 -24.29 5.90 -24.46
CA THR A 162 -25.68 6.31 -24.25
C THR A 162 -25.82 7.15 -23.00
N LYS A 163 -26.71 8.14 -23.04
CA LYS A 163 -27.19 8.86 -21.87
C LYS A 163 -28.65 8.50 -21.62
N THR A 164 -28.96 7.98 -20.45
CA THR A 164 -30.35 7.80 -19.97
C THR A 164 -30.65 8.91 -18.97
N ALA A 165 -31.58 9.80 -19.31
CA ALA A 165 -32.07 10.81 -18.38
C ALA A 165 -33.23 10.24 -17.54
N ASN A 166 -33.16 10.47 -16.23
CA ASN A 166 -34.14 9.99 -15.26
C ASN A 166 -35.06 11.13 -14.79
N ASP A 167 -36.24 10.77 -14.28
CA ASP A 167 -37.28 11.73 -13.87
C ASP A 167 -36.87 12.62 -12.69
N ASP A 168 -35.95 12.15 -11.85
CA ASP A 168 -35.40 12.92 -10.72
C ASP A 168 -34.32 13.93 -11.14
N GLY A 169 -34.07 14.07 -12.45
CA GLY A 169 -33.06 14.92 -13.04
C GLY A 169 -31.67 14.29 -13.08
N SER A 170 -31.46 13.10 -12.52
CA SER A 170 -30.22 12.35 -12.64
C SER A 170 -30.03 11.80 -14.06
N ALA A 171 -28.82 11.34 -14.37
CA ALA A 171 -28.53 10.70 -15.63
C ALA A 171 -27.52 9.57 -15.49
N ASP A 172 -27.70 8.52 -16.29
CA ASP A 172 -26.75 7.42 -16.42
C ASP A 172 -26.06 7.49 -17.77
N TYR A 173 -24.73 7.40 -17.78
CA TYR A 173 -23.93 7.34 -18.99
C TYR A 173 -23.33 5.95 -19.15
N THR A 174 -23.67 5.23 -20.20
CA THR A 174 -23.21 3.86 -20.43
C THR A 174 -22.38 3.75 -21.69
N PHE A 175 -21.26 3.03 -21.61
CA PHE A 175 -20.34 2.78 -22.71
C PHE A 175 -19.59 1.45 -22.48
N THR A 176 -18.80 1.05 -23.47
CA THR A 176 -17.91 -0.12 -23.35
C THR A 176 -16.48 0.37 -23.29
N ASP A 177 -15.72 -0.13 -22.33
CA ASP A 177 -14.30 0.16 -22.14
C ASP A 177 -13.57 -1.16 -21.97
N ASP A 178 -12.66 -1.45 -22.89
CA ASP A 178 -11.89 -2.71 -22.96
C ASP A 178 -12.71 -4.00 -22.78
N GLY A 179 -13.93 -4.01 -23.32
CA GLY A 179 -14.85 -5.16 -23.25
C GLY A 179 -15.73 -5.20 -22.00
N ALA A 180 -15.46 -4.36 -21.00
CA ALA A 180 -16.34 -4.16 -19.85
C ALA A 180 -17.46 -3.17 -20.20
N LYS A 181 -18.69 -3.46 -19.75
CA LYS A 181 -19.79 -2.49 -19.80
C LYS A 181 -19.70 -1.59 -18.58
N VAL A 182 -19.49 -0.30 -18.80
CA VAL A 182 -19.39 0.72 -17.75
C VAL A 182 -20.60 1.63 -17.80
N THR A 183 -21.21 1.87 -16.64
CA THR A 183 -22.28 2.85 -16.44
C THR A 183 -21.82 3.83 -15.37
N LEU A 184 -21.88 5.14 -15.65
CA LEU A 184 -21.60 6.21 -14.70
C LEU A 184 -22.91 6.83 -14.24
N HIS A 185 -23.10 6.95 -12.93
CA HIS A 185 -24.29 7.53 -12.33
C HIS A 185 -24.01 8.99 -11.97
N VAL A 186 -24.87 9.89 -12.44
CA VAL A 186 -24.71 11.34 -12.28
C VAL A 186 -25.95 11.94 -11.64
N SER A 187 -25.77 12.68 -10.55
CA SER A 187 -26.88 13.39 -9.87
C SER A 187 -27.53 14.46 -10.75
N ALA A 188 -28.69 14.95 -10.32
CA ALA A 188 -29.35 16.12 -10.91
C ALA A 188 -28.48 17.40 -10.88
N ALA A 189 -27.52 17.48 -9.94
CA ALA A 189 -26.54 18.56 -9.88
C ALA A 189 -25.39 18.40 -10.89
N GLY A 190 -25.39 17.32 -11.70
CA GLY A 190 -24.36 17.02 -12.68
C GLY A 190 -23.09 16.39 -12.11
N ALA A 191 -23.00 16.18 -10.78
CA ALA A 191 -21.86 15.53 -10.15
C ALA A 191 -21.99 14.00 -10.20
N LEU A 192 -20.87 13.31 -10.40
CA LEU A 192 -20.78 11.86 -10.42
C LEU A 192 -21.12 11.31 -9.04
N THR A 193 -22.19 10.53 -8.93
CA THR A 193 -22.60 9.89 -7.68
C THR A 193 -22.15 8.46 -7.60
N GLY A 194 -21.70 7.86 -8.70
CA GLY A 194 -21.34 6.45 -8.73
C GLY A 194 -21.00 5.92 -10.11
N ALA A 195 -20.79 4.62 -10.19
CA ALA A 195 -20.51 3.90 -11.42
C ALA A 195 -20.90 2.42 -11.23
N HIS A 196 -20.94 1.66 -12.31
CA HIS A 196 -21.04 0.21 -12.32
C HIS A 196 -20.22 -0.31 -13.50
N ALA A 197 -19.34 -1.29 -13.28
CA ALA A 197 -18.64 -1.95 -14.37
C ALA A 197 -18.82 -3.46 -14.26
N ALA A 198 -19.08 -4.12 -15.38
CA ALA A 198 -19.19 -5.57 -15.44
C ALA A 198 -18.48 -6.15 -16.67
N GLU A 199 -17.73 -7.22 -16.44
CA GLU A 199 -17.08 -8.04 -17.45
C GLU A 199 -17.14 -9.52 -17.02
N GLY A 200 -17.93 -10.33 -17.72
CA GLY A 200 -18.16 -11.73 -17.33
C GLY A 200 -18.75 -11.84 -15.91
N ALA A 201 -18.06 -12.57 -15.03
CA ALA A 201 -18.45 -12.74 -13.62
C ALA A 201 -17.90 -11.64 -12.69
N MET A 202 -17.02 -10.78 -13.21
CA MET A 202 -16.48 -9.66 -12.48
C MET A 202 -17.46 -8.50 -12.54
N GLN A 203 -17.86 -8.01 -11.38
CA GLN A 203 -18.65 -6.81 -11.22
C GLN A 203 -17.99 -5.95 -10.17
N VAL A 204 -18.15 -4.65 -10.37
CA VAL A 204 -17.74 -3.68 -9.40
C VAL A 204 -18.79 -2.56 -9.44
N THR A 205 -19.26 -2.07 -8.29
CA THR A 205 -20.36 -1.04 -8.19
C THR A 205 -19.99 0.15 -7.30
N LEU A 206 -19.83 1.42 -7.82
CA LEU A 206 -19.39 2.78 -7.33
C LEU A 206 -20.50 3.71 -6.87
N ALA A 207 -20.18 4.42 -5.80
CA ALA A 207 -20.92 5.43 -5.11
C ALA A 207 -19.95 6.37 -4.41
N TYR A 208 -20.19 7.65 -4.60
CA TYR A 208 -19.50 8.74 -3.95
C TYR A 208 -20.47 9.47 -3.03
N THR A 209 -19.98 9.91 -1.88
CA THR A 209 -20.66 10.93 -1.08
C THR A 209 -19.75 12.14 -0.94
N TYR A 210 -20.32 13.32 -1.13
CA TYR A 210 -19.58 14.58 -1.12
C TYR A 210 -19.78 15.33 0.19
N GLY A 211 -18.87 16.25 0.47
CA GLY A 211 -18.89 17.11 1.65
C GLY A 211 -17.74 16.80 2.59
N ARG A 212 -17.73 17.52 3.72
CA ARG A 212 -16.67 17.38 4.73
C ARG A 212 -16.56 15.94 5.20
N GLN A 213 -15.36 15.39 5.06
CA GLN A 213 -14.99 14.10 5.64
C GLN A 213 -14.09 14.33 6.85
N THR A 214 -14.01 13.33 7.72
CA THR A 214 -13.07 13.32 8.84
C THR A 214 -12.21 12.08 8.75
N VAL A 215 -10.90 12.28 8.62
CA VAL A 215 -9.92 11.19 8.68
C VAL A 215 -9.14 11.28 9.98
N THR A 216 -9.18 10.21 10.78
CA THR A 216 -8.40 10.11 12.02
C THR A 216 -7.16 9.28 11.78
N LEU A 217 -5.99 9.91 11.89
CA LEU A 217 -4.70 9.20 11.74
C LEU A 217 -4.46 8.21 12.89
N PRO A 218 -3.71 7.12 12.63
CA PRO A 218 -3.26 6.23 13.69
C PRO A 218 -2.50 6.94 14.81
N THR A 219 -2.78 6.56 16.06
CA THR A 219 -2.10 7.11 17.23
C THR A 219 -0.63 6.67 17.28
N SER A 220 0.20 7.42 18.01
CA SER A 220 1.61 7.06 18.23
C SER A 220 1.78 5.71 18.94
N SER A 221 0.84 5.32 19.80
CA SER A 221 0.85 4.02 20.49
C SER A 221 0.56 2.85 19.56
N ALA A 222 -0.25 3.07 18.51
CA ALA A 222 -0.58 2.07 17.48
C ALA A 222 0.43 2.05 16.31
N THR A 223 1.44 2.93 16.33
CA THR A 223 2.33 3.18 15.19
C THR A 223 3.81 2.94 15.52
N ILE A 224 4.57 2.51 14.53
CA ILE A 224 6.02 2.42 14.58
C ILE A 224 6.65 3.02 13.31
N ALA A 225 7.80 3.67 13.43
CA ALA A 225 8.55 4.11 12.25
C ALA A 225 8.97 2.89 11.39
N SER A 226 8.85 3.01 10.07
CA SER A 226 9.18 1.93 9.13
C SER A 226 10.62 1.45 9.25
N GLY A 227 11.58 2.35 9.42
CA GLY A 227 12.99 2.02 9.67
C GLY A 227 13.20 1.22 10.97
N THR A 228 12.47 1.55 12.04
CA THR A 228 12.53 0.80 13.30
C THR A 228 11.94 -0.60 13.15
N LEU A 229 10.84 -0.76 12.41
CA LEU A 229 10.29 -2.08 12.11
C LEU A 229 11.23 -2.92 11.22
N ALA A 230 11.80 -2.31 10.18
CA ALA A 230 12.80 -2.97 9.33
C ALA A 230 13.99 -3.47 10.15
N GLY A 231 14.47 -2.65 11.09
CA GLY A 231 15.42 -3.05 12.13
C GLY A 231 14.96 -4.29 12.89
N GLY A 232 13.75 -4.27 13.45
CA GLY A 232 13.16 -5.42 14.14
C GLY A 232 13.14 -6.69 13.28
N VAL A 233 12.76 -6.58 12.01
CA VAL A 233 12.72 -7.70 11.06
C VAL A 233 14.12 -8.26 10.77
N ALA A 234 15.13 -7.40 10.64
CA ALA A 234 16.52 -7.83 10.42
C ALA A 234 17.06 -8.64 11.61
N TYR A 235 16.69 -8.26 12.84
CA TYR A 235 17.13 -8.95 14.05
C TYR A 235 16.47 -10.31 14.29
N LEU A 236 15.38 -10.65 13.58
CA LEU A 236 14.86 -12.03 13.56
C LEU A 236 15.88 -13.01 12.96
N ASP A 237 16.66 -12.57 11.96
CA ASP A 237 17.66 -13.37 11.26
C ASP A 237 19.08 -13.16 11.81
N MET A 238 19.22 -12.48 12.96
CA MET A 238 20.50 -12.09 13.52
C MET A 238 21.51 -13.24 13.59
N ALA A 239 21.08 -14.43 14.01
CA ALA A 239 21.95 -15.59 14.12
C ALA A 239 22.54 -16.01 12.77
N THR A 240 21.68 -16.13 11.76
CA THR A 240 22.04 -16.50 10.39
C THR A 240 22.98 -15.47 9.76
N VAL A 241 22.70 -14.18 9.95
CA VAL A 241 23.52 -13.09 9.39
C VAL A 241 24.92 -13.08 10.04
N VAL A 242 25.02 -13.20 11.37
CA VAL A 242 26.32 -13.24 12.06
C VAL A 242 27.12 -14.49 11.65
N GLN A 243 26.47 -15.65 11.56
CA GLN A 243 27.12 -16.88 11.10
C GLN A 243 27.65 -16.72 9.67
N ARG A 244 26.82 -16.22 8.74
CA ARG A 244 27.20 -16.01 7.34
C ARG A 244 28.37 -15.03 7.21
N ALA A 245 28.36 -13.92 7.95
CA ALA A 245 29.47 -12.97 7.94
C ALA A 245 30.78 -13.62 8.45
N ALA A 246 30.70 -14.44 9.50
CA ALA A 246 31.87 -15.15 10.02
C ALA A 246 32.40 -16.23 9.05
N THR A 247 31.52 -17.01 8.42
CA THR A 247 31.92 -18.08 7.49
C THR A 247 32.41 -17.54 6.15
N ALA A 248 31.75 -16.52 5.59
CA ALA A 248 32.19 -15.85 4.38
C ALA A 248 33.56 -15.20 4.58
N GLY A 249 33.74 -14.42 5.65
CA GLY A 249 35.03 -13.80 5.95
C GLY A 249 36.16 -14.81 6.17
N ALA A 250 35.87 -15.99 6.73
CA ALA A 250 36.85 -17.06 6.82
C ALA A 250 37.21 -17.65 5.45
N ALA A 251 36.23 -17.89 4.58
CA ALA A 251 36.45 -18.41 3.24
C ALA A 251 37.23 -17.42 2.35
N ASP A 252 36.83 -16.15 2.36
CA ASP A 252 37.49 -15.06 1.62
C ASP A 252 38.93 -14.86 2.08
N THR A 253 39.19 -14.99 3.39
CA THR A 253 40.55 -14.92 3.93
C THR A 253 41.42 -16.07 3.43
N ARG A 254 40.89 -17.30 3.37
CA ARG A 254 41.64 -18.44 2.80
C ARG A 254 41.93 -18.23 1.32
N LYS A 255 40.94 -17.74 0.56
CA LYS A 255 41.09 -17.41 -0.86
C LYS A 255 42.16 -16.35 -1.08
N ALA A 256 42.18 -15.29 -0.27
CA ALA A 256 43.17 -14.23 -0.32
C ALA A 256 44.59 -14.71 0.01
N ALA A 257 44.74 -15.75 0.84
CA ALA A 257 46.04 -16.32 1.21
C ALA A 257 46.67 -17.19 0.11
N LYS A 258 45.92 -17.58 -0.94
CA LYS A 258 46.40 -18.40 -2.07
C LYS A 258 47.18 -19.65 -1.64
N GLY A 259 46.73 -20.34 -0.59
CA GLY A 259 47.38 -21.53 -0.03
C GLY A 259 48.59 -21.25 0.90
N GLY A 260 48.97 -19.99 1.06
CA GLY A 260 49.98 -19.54 2.02
C GLY A 260 49.46 -19.39 3.45
N THR A 261 50.34 -18.95 4.35
CA THR A 261 50.00 -18.67 5.75
C THR A 261 49.04 -17.48 5.83
N VAL A 262 47.95 -17.65 6.58
CA VAL A 262 46.95 -16.61 6.79
C VAL A 262 47.48 -15.60 7.81
N LYS A 263 47.71 -14.36 7.34
CA LYS A 263 48.08 -13.25 8.23
C LYS A 263 46.85 -12.79 9.03
N VAL A 264 46.97 -12.72 10.35
CA VAL A 264 45.89 -12.27 11.25
C VAL A 264 45.40 -10.85 10.89
N ALA A 265 46.29 -9.96 10.45
CA ALA A 265 45.92 -8.63 9.99
C ALA A 265 44.99 -8.67 8.75
N ASN A 266 45.26 -9.55 7.78
CA ASN A 266 44.42 -9.73 6.60
C ASN A 266 43.06 -10.32 6.97
N LEU A 267 43.05 -11.32 7.87
CA LEU A 267 41.80 -11.89 8.42
C LEU A 267 40.93 -10.80 9.04
N ARG A 268 41.50 -9.95 9.89
CA ARG A 268 40.78 -8.84 10.55
C ARG A 268 40.18 -7.87 9.53
N LYS A 269 40.95 -7.49 8.52
CA LYS A 269 40.52 -6.58 7.45
C LYS A 269 39.36 -7.16 6.63
N ILE A 270 39.48 -8.41 6.16
CA ILE A 270 38.47 -9.07 5.31
C ILE A 270 37.18 -9.28 6.08
N VAL A 271 37.24 -9.83 7.31
CA VAL A 271 36.04 -10.05 8.12
C VAL A 271 35.35 -8.73 8.47
N GLY A 272 36.11 -7.66 8.73
CA GLY A 272 35.55 -6.32 8.94
C GLY A 272 34.78 -5.80 7.71
N ARG A 273 35.36 -5.97 6.51
CA ARG A 273 34.70 -5.62 5.24
C ARG A 273 33.40 -6.41 5.04
N ASP A 274 33.43 -7.71 5.28
CA ASP A 274 32.26 -8.56 5.03
C ASP A 274 31.13 -8.32 6.04
N ALA A 275 31.47 -8.00 7.29
CA ALA A 275 30.50 -7.54 8.28
C ALA A 275 29.85 -6.19 7.86
N ALA A 276 30.64 -5.26 7.32
CA ALA A 276 30.11 -4.00 6.78
C ALA A 276 29.20 -4.24 5.56
N ALA A 277 29.59 -5.16 4.67
CA ALA A 277 28.76 -5.55 3.53
C ALA A 277 27.43 -6.20 3.98
N ALA A 278 27.46 -7.07 4.99
CA ALA A 278 26.28 -7.67 5.58
C ALA A 278 25.34 -6.60 6.17
N ASN A 279 25.87 -5.63 6.91
CA ASN A 279 25.10 -4.52 7.46
C ASN A 279 24.48 -3.63 6.37
N LYS A 280 25.23 -3.36 5.29
CA LYS A 280 24.71 -2.61 4.13
C LYS A 280 23.56 -3.35 3.45
N ALA A 281 23.68 -4.67 3.26
CA ALA A 281 22.65 -5.49 2.61
C ALA A 281 21.32 -5.52 3.38
N ILE A 282 21.35 -5.34 4.70
CA ILE A 282 20.14 -5.31 5.54
C ILE A 282 19.74 -3.89 5.99
N ALA A 283 20.46 -2.86 5.54
CA ALA A 283 20.28 -1.46 5.94
C ALA A 283 20.29 -1.20 7.47
N VAL A 284 20.98 -2.06 8.24
CA VAL A 284 21.05 -2.00 9.71
C VAL A 284 22.48 -2.31 10.17
N SER A 285 23.04 -1.46 11.04
CA SER A 285 24.35 -1.67 11.67
C SER A 285 24.29 -2.73 12.80
N MET A 286 23.97 -3.97 12.45
CA MET A 286 23.74 -5.07 13.39
C MET A 286 25.01 -5.84 13.76
N VAL A 287 25.80 -6.25 12.76
CA VAL A 287 26.99 -7.08 12.92
C VAL A 287 28.18 -6.22 13.33
N LYS A 288 28.82 -6.60 14.43
CA LYS A 288 30.01 -5.97 14.99
C LYS A 288 31.19 -6.94 14.93
N VAL A 289 32.39 -6.38 14.77
CA VAL A 289 33.64 -7.16 14.75
C VAL A 289 34.58 -6.61 15.81
N LYS A 290 35.12 -7.51 16.66
CA LYS A 290 36.12 -7.18 17.67
C LYS A 290 37.38 -8.01 17.42
N SER A 291 38.53 -7.36 17.34
CA SER A 291 39.82 -8.06 17.27
C SER A 291 40.06 -8.86 18.55
N ILE A 292 40.54 -10.09 18.40
CA ILE A 292 40.95 -10.96 19.51
C ILE A 292 42.33 -11.57 19.22
N THR A 293 42.93 -12.22 20.21
CA THR A 293 44.17 -12.98 20.03
C THR A 293 43.98 -14.06 18.97
N GLY A 294 44.83 -14.03 17.93
CA GLY A 294 44.80 -14.97 16.81
C GLY A 294 43.67 -14.76 15.80
N GLY A 295 42.85 -13.69 15.90
CA GLY A 295 41.79 -13.45 14.92
C GLY A 295 40.79 -12.35 15.27
N VAL A 296 39.50 -12.64 15.07
CA VAL A 296 38.36 -11.76 15.31
C VAL A 296 37.18 -12.48 15.95
N ARG A 297 36.36 -11.73 16.69
CA ARG A 297 35.02 -12.10 17.14
C ARG A 297 33.99 -11.32 16.33
N VAL A 298 33.14 -12.03 15.60
CA VAL A 298 31.99 -11.46 14.87
C VAL A 298 30.76 -11.68 15.74
N TYR A 299 30.02 -10.64 16.06
CA TYR A 299 28.90 -10.73 16.99
C TYR A 299 27.80 -9.72 16.70
N ALA A 300 26.60 -10.00 17.19
CA ALA A 300 25.52 -9.04 17.25
C ALA A 300 24.73 -9.27 18.54
N THR A 301 24.19 -8.18 19.10
CA THR A 301 23.32 -8.21 20.28
C THR A 301 21.98 -7.61 19.88
N ASN A 302 20.92 -8.36 20.12
CA ASN A 302 19.55 -7.91 19.87
C ASN A 302 19.16 -6.86 20.92
N PRO A 303 18.83 -5.62 20.52
CA PRO A 303 18.59 -4.54 21.47
C PRO A 303 17.31 -4.76 22.30
N TRP A 304 16.34 -5.55 21.80
CA TRP A 304 15.07 -5.81 22.47
C TRP A 304 15.12 -7.05 23.37
N THR A 305 15.72 -8.15 22.89
CA THR A 305 15.76 -9.41 23.66
C THR A 305 17.04 -9.58 24.48
N ARG A 306 18.04 -8.70 24.29
CA ARG A 306 19.39 -8.76 24.88
C ARG A 306 20.20 -10.01 24.52
N LYS A 307 19.64 -10.93 23.73
CA LYS A 307 20.33 -12.12 23.23
C LYS A 307 21.51 -11.71 22.36
N THR A 308 22.65 -12.36 22.55
CA THR A 308 23.87 -12.14 21.76
C THR A 308 24.22 -13.40 20.99
N VAL A 309 24.53 -13.25 19.71
CA VAL A 309 25.14 -14.32 18.90
C VAL A 309 26.56 -13.90 18.59
N ALA A 310 27.51 -14.81 18.77
CA ALA A 310 28.92 -14.55 18.52
C ALA A 310 29.61 -15.77 17.91
N TYR A 311 30.55 -15.50 17.00
CA TYR A 311 31.46 -16.46 16.42
C TYR A 311 32.87 -15.93 16.54
N THR A 312 33.82 -16.81 16.82
CA THR A 312 35.25 -16.53 16.73
C THR A 312 35.78 -17.07 15.41
N VAL A 313 36.56 -16.25 14.71
CA VAL A 313 37.27 -16.62 13.49
C VAL A 313 38.75 -16.47 13.77
N LYS A 314 39.49 -17.58 13.79
CA LYS A 314 40.92 -17.61 14.13
C LYS A 314 41.75 -18.17 12.97
N ALA A 315 42.89 -17.54 12.73
CA ALA A 315 43.91 -18.06 11.82
C ALA A 315 44.84 -19.03 12.57
N SER A 316 45.20 -20.13 11.92
CA SER A 316 46.21 -21.08 12.40
C SER A 316 46.98 -21.64 11.20
N GLY A 317 48.20 -21.12 10.98
CA GLY A 317 49.00 -21.45 9.80
C GLY A 317 48.25 -21.13 8.51
N LYS A 318 47.99 -22.14 7.68
CA LYS A 318 47.25 -22.05 6.41
C LYS A 318 45.73 -22.14 6.58
N LYS A 319 45.23 -22.40 7.79
CA LYS A 319 43.82 -22.67 8.08
C LYS A 319 43.14 -21.46 8.74
N VAL A 320 41.84 -21.34 8.52
CA VAL A 320 40.96 -20.42 9.26
C VAL A 320 39.81 -21.23 9.86
N ALA A 321 39.70 -21.22 11.18
CA ALA A 321 38.65 -21.91 11.91
C ALA A 321 37.57 -20.93 12.35
N VAL A 322 36.31 -21.35 12.24
CA VAL A 322 35.13 -20.60 12.72
C VAL A 322 34.50 -21.43 13.83
N LYS A 323 34.34 -20.86 15.03
CA LYS A 323 33.71 -21.53 16.18
C LYS A 323 32.67 -20.62 16.80
N LYS A 324 31.48 -21.15 17.07
CA LYS A 324 30.45 -20.43 17.86
C LYS A 324 31.03 -20.14 19.26
N ALA A 325 30.91 -18.89 19.69
CA ALA A 325 31.46 -18.42 20.96
C ALA A 325 30.48 -18.60 22.12
#